data_AF-A0A560UH85-F1
#
_entry.id   AF-A0A560UH85-F1
#
_cell.length_a   1.000
_cell.length_b   1.000
_cell.length_c   1.000
_cell.angle_alpha   90.00
_cell.angle_beta   90.00
_cell.angle_gamma   90.00
#
_symmetry.space_group_name_H-M   'P 1'
#
loop_
_entity.id
_entity.type
_entity.pdbx_description
1 polymer ?
#
loop_
_entity_poly.entity_id
_entity_poly.type
_entity_poly.pdbx_seq_one_letter_code
_entity_poly.pdbx_strand_id
1 'polypeptide(L)'
;MTLKLTPAQTALMETFDSLPDLKPETQWGCTPGELRVAKACAEKGPLDIKGAPVRGEHFEISLTSLGVSVSQCLLEKRVRDAATT
;
A
#
# COMPACT_ATOMS: atom_id res chain seq x y z
N MET A 1 -5.72 16.30 4.46
CA MET A 1 -6.36 15.22 5.24
C MET A 1 -5.29 14.23 5.63
N THR A 2 -5.15 13.88 6.91
CA THR A 2 -4.19 12.86 7.37
C THR A 2 -4.87 11.50 7.34
N LEU A 3 -4.52 10.64 6.39
CA LEU A 3 -5.06 9.29 6.28
C LEU A 3 -4.56 8.45 7.47
N LYS A 4 -5.46 7.97 8.33
CA LYS A 4 -5.09 7.11 9.47
C LYS A 4 -5.05 5.65 9.02
N LEU A 5 -3.85 5.09 8.90
CA LEU A 5 -3.61 3.67 8.63
C LEU A 5 -3.38 2.90 9.93
N THR A 6 -3.84 1.64 9.97
CA THR A 6 -3.44 0.70 11.03
C THR A 6 -2.04 0.16 10.75
N PRO A 7 -1.33 -0.44 11.73
CA PRO A 7 0.01 -1.01 11.48
C PRO A 7 0.06 -2.00 10.32
N ALA A 8 -0.97 -2.86 10.16
CA ALA A 8 -1.06 -3.79 9.05
C ALA A 8 -1.26 -3.07 7.70
N GLN A 9 -2.03 -1.99 7.68
CA GLN A 9 -2.21 -1.17 6.47
C GLN A 9 -0.94 -0.41 6.11
N THR A 10 -0.25 0.15 7.11
CA THR A 10 1.06 0.80 6.93
C THR A 10 2.07 -0.19 6.36
N ALA A 11 2.20 -1.39 6.95
CA ALA A 11 3.12 -2.42 6.46
C ALA A 11 2.84 -2.81 5.01
N LEU A 12 1.57 -2.93 4.60
CA LEU A 12 1.21 -3.19 3.21
C LEU A 12 1.64 -2.04 2.29
N MET A 13 1.42 -0.78 2.68
CA MET A 13 1.82 0.39 1.88
C MET A 13 3.35 0.56 1.80
N GLU A 14 4.09 0.14 2.82
CA GLU A 14 5.55 0.18 2.86
C GLU A 14 6.21 -0.82 1.90
N THR A 15 5.49 -1.87 1.45
CA THR A 15 6.01 -2.80 0.43
C THR A 15 6.35 -2.08 -0.88
N PHE A 16 5.60 -1.02 -1.18
CA PHE A 16 5.77 -0.17 -2.34
C PHE A 16 6.96 0.79 -2.24
N ASP A 17 7.45 1.09 -1.03
CA ASP A 17 8.55 2.03 -0.78
C ASP A 17 9.88 1.61 -1.42
N SER A 18 9.99 0.35 -1.83
CA SER A 18 11.17 -0.20 -2.51
C SER A 18 11.24 0.18 -3.99
N LEU A 19 10.17 0.77 -4.54
CA LEU A 19 10.09 1.14 -5.95
C LEU A 19 10.52 2.61 -6.14
N PRO A 20 11.64 2.87 -6.86
CA PRO A 20 12.16 4.23 -7.04
C PRO A 20 11.22 5.14 -7.84
N ASP A 21 10.36 4.55 -8.67
CA ASP A 21 9.39 5.26 -9.52
C ASP A 21 7.96 4.77 -9.25
N LEU A 22 7.46 5.05 -8.05
CA LEU A 22 6.06 4.81 -7.71
C LEU A 22 5.15 5.67 -8.60
N LYS A 23 4.35 5.01 -9.44
CA LYS A 23 3.35 5.66 -10.29
C LYS A 23 1.96 5.20 -9.89
N PRO A 24 0.92 6.00 -10.17
CA PRO A 24 -0.44 5.48 -10.16
C PRO A 24 -0.50 4.25 -11.06
N GLU A 25 -1.36 3.31 -10.71
CA GLU A 25 -1.53 2.04 -11.41
C GLU A 25 -0.34 1.07 -11.32
N THR A 26 0.73 1.40 -10.58
CA THR A 26 1.78 0.43 -10.23
C THR A 26 1.13 -0.78 -9.57
N GLN A 27 1.28 -1.94 -10.20
CA GLN A 27 0.66 -3.19 -9.78
C GLN A 27 1.55 -3.96 -8.82
N TRP A 28 0.92 -4.67 -7.89
CA TRP A 28 1.60 -5.51 -6.92
C TRP A 28 0.82 -6.79 -6.64
N GLY A 29 1.54 -7.91 -6.57
CA GLY A 29 0.98 -9.20 -6.18
C GLY A 29 0.89 -9.32 -4.66
N CYS A 30 -0.28 -9.72 -4.18
CA CYS A 30 -0.57 -9.97 -2.78
C CYS A 30 -0.87 -11.45 -2.53
N THR A 31 -0.49 -11.91 -1.35
CA THR A 31 -0.81 -13.22 -0.80
C THR A 31 -2.25 -13.26 -0.28
N PRO A 32 -2.87 -14.45 -0.17
CA PRO A 32 -4.25 -14.58 0.31
C PRO A 32 -4.50 -13.95 1.70
N GLY A 33 -3.49 -13.95 2.57
CA GLY A 33 -3.58 -13.41 3.93
C GLY A 33 -3.75 -11.88 3.96
N GLU A 34 -3.33 -11.19 2.89
CA GLU A 34 -3.36 -9.74 2.79
C GLU A 34 -4.73 -9.22 2.31
N LEU A 35 -5.62 -10.08 1.81
CA LEU A 35 -6.89 -9.67 1.20
C LEU A 35 -7.76 -8.80 2.11
N ARG A 36 -7.81 -9.11 3.41
CA ARG A 36 -8.58 -8.31 4.37
C ARG A 36 -7.99 -6.90 4.53
N VAL A 37 -6.67 -6.80 4.59
CA VAL A 37 -5.96 -5.53 4.76
C VAL A 37 -6.04 -4.71 3.48
N ALA A 38 -5.83 -5.34 2.33
CA ALA A 38 -5.96 -4.73 1.01
C ALA A 38 -7.36 -4.15 0.81
N LYS A 39 -8.43 -4.89 1.16
CA LYS A 39 -9.81 -4.36 1.09
C LYS A 39 -9.99 -3.12 1.96
N ALA A 40 -9.52 -3.16 3.21
CA ALA A 40 -9.63 -2.02 4.12
C ALA A 40 -8.77 -0.82 3.68
N CYS A 41 -7.66 -1.05 2.97
CA CYS A 41 -6.90 0.01 2.31
C CYS A 41 -7.69 0.55 1.10
N ALA A 42 -8.28 -0.31 0.28
CA ALA A 42 -9.05 0.13 -0.89
C ALA A 42 -10.25 0.99 -0.51
N GLU A 43 -10.97 0.63 0.56
CA GLU A 43 -12.08 1.42 1.10
C GLU A 43 -11.66 2.83 1.54
N LYS A 44 -10.37 3.03 1.86
CA LYS A 44 -9.80 4.33 2.23
C LYS A 44 -9.28 5.12 1.03
N GLY A 45 -9.23 4.51 -0.15
CA GLY A 45 -8.75 5.11 -1.40
C GLY A 45 -7.27 4.99 -1.80
N PRO A 46 -6.27 4.56 -0.99
CA PRO A 46 -4.89 4.48 -1.45
C PRO A 46 -4.59 3.38 -2.48
N LEU A 47 -5.43 2.35 -2.61
CA LEU A 47 -5.18 1.28 -3.57
C LEU A 47 -6.50 0.76 -4.15
N ASP A 48 -6.40 0.10 -5.30
CA ASP A 48 -7.50 -0.63 -5.91
C ASP A 48 -7.17 -2.12 -5.95
N ILE A 49 -8.18 -2.95 -5.71
CA ILE A 49 -8.08 -4.39 -5.92
C ILE A 49 -8.44 -4.68 -7.38
N LYS A 50 -7.59 -5.42 -8.09
CA LYS A 50 -7.87 -5.83 -9.46
C LYS A 50 -8.77 -7.06 -9.49
N GLY A 51 -9.80 -7.02 -10.32
CA GLY A 51 -10.76 -8.10 -10.48
C GLY A 51 -11.56 -8.40 -9.21
N ALA A 52 -12.01 -9.65 -9.08
CA ALA A 52 -12.78 -10.13 -7.94
C ALA A 52 -12.03 -11.29 -7.27
N PRO A 53 -11.05 -11.00 -6.39
CA PRO A 53 -10.20 -12.04 -5.83
C PRO A 53 -10.99 -13.05 -4.99
N VAL A 54 -10.72 -14.33 -5.24
CA VAL A 54 -11.31 -15.44 -4.50
C VAL A 54 -10.55 -15.63 -3.19
N ARG A 55 -11.28 -16.00 -2.14
CA ARG A 55 -10.68 -16.26 -0.83
C ARG A 55 -9.70 -17.44 -0.93
N GLY A 56 -8.45 -17.22 -0.53
CA GLY A 56 -7.42 -18.25 -0.52
C GLY A 56 -6.47 -18.19 -1.72
N GLU A 57 -6.68 -17.26 -2.65
CA GLU A 57 -5.84 -17.10 -3.84
C GLU A 57 -4.97 -15.83 -3.75
N HIS A 58 -3.86 -15.85 -4.50
CA HIS A 58 -3.07 -14.66 -4.74
C HIS A 58 -3.89 -13.69 -5.59
N PHE A 59 -3.67 -12.40 -5.42
CA PHE A 59 -4.41 -11.37 -6.13
C PHE A 59 -3.54 -10.15 -6.40
N GLU A 60 -4.02 -9.29 -7.28
CA GLU A 60 -3.30 -8.07 -7.64
C GLU A 60 -4.00 -6.83 -7.10
N ILE A 61 -3.18 -5.86 -6.69
CA ILE A 61 -3.62 -4.52 -6.36
C ILE A 61 -2.88 -3.50 -7.22
N SER A 62 -3.41 -2.29 -7.31
CA SER A 62 -2.67 -1.16 -7.87
C SER A 62 -2.79 0.07 -6.99
N LEU A 63 -1.76 0.90 -6.98
CA LEU A 63 -1.83 2.18 -6.28
C LEU A 63 -2.74 3.18 -7.00
N THR A 64 -3.45 3.97 -6.22
CA THR A 64 -4.07 5.21 -6.69
C THR A 64 -3.08 6.37 -6.55
N SER A 65 -3.43 7.55 -7.06
CA SER A 65 -2.64 8.76 -6.81
C SER A 65 -2.49 9.06 -5.30
N LEU A 66 -3.53 8.78 -4.50
CA LEU A 66 -3.47 8.91 -3.05
C LEU A 66 -2.50 7.88 -2.45
N GLY A 67 -2.50 6.65 -2.97
CA GLY A 67 -1.57 5.61 -2.55
C GLY A 67 -0.11 5.99 -2.73
N VAL A 68 0.22 6.56 -3.89
CA VAL A 68 1.57 7.07 -4.18
C VAL A 68 1.99 8.11 -3.15
N SER A 69 1.14 9.10 -2.87
CA SER A 69 1.45 10.12 -1.85
C SER A 69 1.62 9.52 -0.45
N VAL A 70 0.82 8.51 -0.10
CA VAL A 70 0.91 7.81 1.18
C VAL A 70 2.23 7.04 1.29
N SER A 71 2.59 6.22 0.31
CA SER A 71 3.86 5.47 0.30
C SER A 71 5.07 6.42 0.32
N GLN A 72 5.04 7.50 -0.47
CA GLN A 72 6.10 8.52 -0.43
C GLN A 72 6.25 9.15 0.96
N CYS A 73 5.13 9.50 1.62
CA CYS A 73 5.17 10.05 2.97
C CYS A 73 5.73 9.04 4.00
N LEU A 74 5.43 7.75 3.85
CA LEU A 74 5.97 6.68 4.71
C LEU A 74 7.47 6.50 4.49
N LEU A 75 7.92 6.48 3.24
CA LEU A 75 9.33 6.42 2.88
C LEU A 75 10.11 7.61 3.47
N GLU A 76 9.62 8.84 3.28
CA GLU A 76 10.25 10.04 3.83
C GLU A 76 10.37 10.00 5.36
N LYS A 77 9.31 9.51 6.03
CA LYS A 77 9.32 9.33 7.48
C LYS A 77 10.38 8.31 7.89
N ARG A 78 10.45 7.16 7.23
CA ARG A 78 11.43 6.10 7.53
C ARG A 78 12.87 6.58 7.32
N VAL A 79 13.14 7.31 6.25
CA VAL A 79 14.47 7.90 5.98
C VAL A 79 14.85 8.89 7.08
N ARG A 80 13.91 9.73 7.53
CA ARG A 80 14.14 10.67 8.64
C ARG A 80 14.43 9.95 9.95
N ASP A 81 13.64 8.93 10.28
CA ASP A 81 13.83 8.14 11.50
C ASP A 81 15.20 7.44 11.49
N ALA A 82 15.62 6.90 10.34
CA ALA A 82 16.93 6.29 10.16
C ALA A 82 18.10 7.29 10.25
N ALA A 83 17.93 8.53 9.79
CA ALA A 83 18.96 9.57 9.87
C ALA A 83 19.17 10.13 11.29
N THR A 84 18.29 9.80 12.23
CA THR A 84 18.33 10.29 13.63
C THR A 84 18.82 9.23 14.61
N THR A 85 19.25 8.06 14.12
CA THR A 85 19.78 6.91 14.90
C THR A 85 21.27 6.77 14.68
#